data_AF-A0A7J9YG94-F1
#
_entry.id   AF-A0A7J9YG94-F1
#
_cell.length_a   1.000
_cell.length_b   1.000
_cell.length_c   1.000
_cell.angle_alpha   90.00
_cell.angle_beta   90.00
_cell.angle_gamma   90.00
#
_symmetry.space_group_name_H-M   'P 1'
#
loop_
_entity.id
_entity.type
_entity.pdbx_description
1 polymer ?
#
loop_
_entity_poly.entity_id
_entity_poly.type
_entity_poly.pdbx_seq_one_letter_code
_entity_poly.pdbx_strand_id
1 'polypeptide(L)'
;MHQVRVEHHVKGNTVTIVERRAPWRPDAGPEWTSVPIAKLTYAQQAWTVSWADRNGRWHRVDDLPATPSVEPHLAAIDANHGAVFWG
;
A
#
# COMPACT_ATOMS: atom_id res chain seq x y z
N MET A 1 19.13 -11.63 6.58
CA MET A 1 18.31 -11.56 5.35
C MET A 1 17.07 -10.75 5.69
N HIS A 2 16.84 -9.63 5.00
CA HIS A 2 15.60 -8.85 5.21
C HIS A 2 14.46 -9.58 4.50
N GLN A 3 13.58 -10.23 5.25
CA GLN A 3 12.39 -10.84 4.68
C GLN A 3 11.27 -9.81 4.70
N VAL A 4 10.95 -9.28 3.52
CA VAL A 4 9.76 -8.46 3.29
C VAL A 4 8.67 -9.36 2.72
N ARG A 5 7.46 -9.26 3.25
CA ARG A 5 6.27 -9.90 2.69
C ARG A 5 5.28 -8.83 2.28
N VAL A 6 4.75 -8.95 1.08
CA VAL A 6 3.66 -8.11 0.62
C VAL A 6 2.36 -8.87 0.81
N GLU A 7 1.39 -8.24 1.45
CA GLU A 7 0.06 -8.78 1.66
C GLU A 7 -1.00 -7.80 1.20
N HIS A 8 -2.21 -8.32 1.00
CA HIS A 8 -3.36 -7.52 0.64
C HIS A 8 -4.53 -7.85 1.57
N HIS A 9 -5.29 -6.82 1.91
CA HIS A 9 -6.51 -6.92 2.68
C HIS A 9 -7.65 -6.32 1.88
N VAL A 10 -8.69 -7.10 1.62
CA VAL A 10 -9.90 -6.62 0.93
C VAL A 10 -10.98 -6.36 1.97
N LYS A 11 -11.58 -5.17 1.93
CA LYS A 11 -12.73 -4.79 2.77
C LYS A 11 -13.71 -3.99 1.93
N GLY A 12 -14.84 -4.61 1.57
CA GLY A 12 -15.84 -4.00 0.69
C GLY A 12 -15.22 -3.61 -0.65
N ASN A 13 -15.32 -2.33 -1.02
CA ASN A 13 -14.76 -1.78 -2.26
C ASN A 13 -13.32 -1.24 -2.12
N THR A 14 -12.61 -1.68 -1.08
CA THR A 14 -11.25 -1.22 -0.79
C THR A 14 -10.30 -2.40 -0.74
N VAL A 15 -9.14 -2.25 -1.36
CA VAL A 15 -8.00 -3.16 -1.23
C VAL A 15 -6.84 -2.39 -0.60
N THR A 16 -6.33 -2.84 0.53
CA THR A 16 -5.17 -2.25 1.19
C THR A 16 -3.98 -3.19 1.03
N ILE A 17 -2.90 -2.69 0.44
CA ILE A 17 -1.63 -3.40 0.35
C ILE A 17 -0.80 -3.05 1.60
N VAL A 18 -0.28 -4.08 2.24
CA VAL A 18 0.47 -4.00 3.49
C VAL A 18 1.82 -4.66 3.27
N GLU A 19 2.87 -3.94 3.65
CA GLU A 19 4.21 -4.50 3.71
C GLU A 19 4.46 -5.00 5.13
N ARG A 20 4.79 -6.28 5.28
CA ARG A 20 5.30 -6.81 6.55
C ARG A 20 6.81 -6.95 6.53
N ARG A 21 7.45 -6.40 7.56
CA ARG A 21 8.88 -6.53 7.81
C ARG A 21 9.12 -7.47 8.97
N ALA A 22 10.02 -8.43 8.76
CA ALA A 22 10.56 -9.21 9.87
C ALA A 22 11.28 -8.28 10.87
N PRO A 23 11.25 -8.60 12.17
CA PRO A 23 11.95 -7.82 13.18
C PRO A 23 13.44 -7.70 12.86
N TRP A 24 13.97 -6.47 12.92
CA TRP A 24 15.36 -6.18 12.54
C TRP A 24 16.38 -6.64 13.60
N ARG A 25 15.91 -7.03 14.79
CA ARG A 25 16.73 -7.58 15.89
C ARG A 25 16.11 -8.86 16.43
N PRO A 26 16.94 -9.87 16.78
CA PRO A 26 16.49 -11.09 17.43
C PRO A 26 15.86 -10.84 18.82
N ASP A 27 16.28 -9.78 19.52
CA ASP A 27 15.72 -9.34 20.81
C ASP A 27 14.42 -8.54 20.71
N ALA A 28 14.02 -8.09 19.51
CA ALA A 28 12.82 -7.24 19.34
C ALA A 28 11.48 -8.03 19.39
N GLY A 29 11.54 -9.31 19.75
CA GLY A 29 10.38 -10.21 19.74
C GLY A 29 10.03 -10.70 18.33
N PRO A 30 9.15 -11.71 18.21
CA PRO A 30 8.75 -12.30 16.93
C PRO A 30 7.76 -11.43 16.15
N GLU A 31 7.49 -10.19 16.58
CA GLU A 31 6.42 -9.37 16.02
C GLU A 31 6.83 -8.81 14.66
N TRP A 32 6.08 -9.22 13.62
CA TRP A 32 6.21 -8.69 12.28
C TRP A 32 5.53 -7.33 12.23
N THR A 33 6.29 -6.28 11.93
CA THR A 33 5.72 -4.95 11.73
C THR A 33 4.94 -4.94 10.42
N SER A 34 3.67 -4.54 10.48
CA SER A 34 2.80 -4.41 9.30
C SER A 34 2.57 -2.94 9.01
N VAL A 35 3.00 -2.48 7.83
CA VAL A 35 2.87 -1.09 7.40
C VAL A 35 1.96 -1.03 6.19
N PRO A 36 0.80 -0.35 6.29
CA PRO A 36 -0.05 -0.13 5.11
C PRO A 36 0.67 0.83 4.16
N ILE A 37 0.90 0.40 2.92
CA ILE A 37 1.67 1.16 1.93
C ILE A 37 0.78 1.80 0.88
N ALA A 38 -0.28 1.09 0.46
CA ALA A 38 -1.18 1.56 -0.58
C ALA A 38 -2.61 1.14 -0.28
N LYS A 39 -3.57 1.97 -0.69
CA LYS A 39 -5.00 1.69 -0.60
C LYS A 39 -5.66 2.01 -1.92
N LEU A 40 -6.18 0.98 -2.56
CA LEU A 40 -7.01 1.06 -3.74
C LEU A 40 -8.47 1.15 -3.30
N THR A 41 -9.21 2.13 -3.80
CA THR A 41 -10.64 2.27 -3.52
C THR A 41 -11.41 2.35 -4.83
N TYR A 42 -12.40 1.47 -4.99
CA TYR A 42 -13.31 1.48 -6.12
C TYR A 42 -14.58 2.25 -5.77
N ALA A 43 -14.81 3.36 -6.45
CA ALA A 43 -15.99 4.19 -6.29
C ALA A 43 -16.37 4.82 -7.63
N GLN A 44 -17.66 5.01 -7.88
CA GLN A 44 -18.15 5.64 -9.13
C GLN A 44 -17.59 4.97 -10.39
N GLN A 45 -17.53 3.64 -10.38
CA GLN A 45 -16.99 2.80 -11.47
C GLN A 45 -15.50 3.03 -11.79
N ALA A 46 -14.74 3.68 -10.90
CA ALA A 46 -13.32 3.92 -11.07
C ALA A 46 -12.53 3.54 -9.81
N TRP A 47 -11.32 3.04 -10.03
CA TRP A 47 -10.31 2.84 -9.02
C TRP A 47 -9.56 4.14 -8.77
N THR A 48 -9.11 4.29 -7.53
CA THR A 48 -8.27 5.39 -7.07
C THR A 48 -7.25 4.82 -6.10
N VAL A 49 -6.06 5.43 -6.02
CA VAL A 49 -5.03 5.01 -5.08
C VAL A 49 -4.76 6.08 -4.03
N SER A 50 -4.45 5.65 -2.82
CA SER A 50 -4.01 6.49 -1.73
C SER A 50 -2.81 5.87 -1.03
N TRP A 51 -1.89 6.70 -0.56
CA TRP A 51 -0.73 6.31 0.25
C TRP A 51 -0.98 6.70 1.72
N ALA A 52 -0.37 5.98 2.65
CA ALA A 52 -0.42 6.32 4.07
C ALA A 52 0.81 7.16 4.44
N ASP A 53 0.61 8.28 5.13
CA ASP A 53 1.72 9.03 5.70
C ASP A 53 2.29 8.32 6.95
N ARG A 54 3.41 8.82 7.48
CA ARG A 54 4.03 8.28 8.71
C ARG A 54 3.12 8.25 9.94
N ASN A 55 2.06 9.06 9.96
CA ASN A 55 1.05 9.09 11.02
C ASN A 55 -0.17 8.20 10.71
N GLY A 56 -0.17 7.46 9.60
CA GLY A 56 -1.25 6.57 9.18
C GLY A 56 -2.44 7.28 8.52
N ARG A 57 -2.31 8.56 8.14
CA ARG A 57 -3.34 9.28 7.39
C ARG A 57 -3.25 8.91 5.91
N TRP A 58 -4.40 8.69 5.30
CA TRP A 58 -4.50 8.38 3.87
C TRP A 58 -4.53 9.66 3.03
N HIS A 59 -3.67 9.71 2.02
CA HIS A 59 -3.58 10.78 1.04
C HIS A 59 -3.77 10.19 -0.35
N ARG A 60 -4.66 10.79 -1.15
CA ARG A 60 -4.85 10.39 -2.53
C ARG A 60 -3.63 10.76 -3.35
N VAL A 61 -3.30 9.95 -4.36
CA VAL A 61 -2.28 10.33 -5.35
C VAL A 61 -2.96 11.19 -6.40
N ASP A 62 -2.69 12.50 -6.37
CA ASP A 62 -3.34 13.47 -7.25
C ASP A 62 -2.90 13.33 -8.72
N ASP A 63 -1.67 12.87 -8.96
CA ASP A 63 -1.11 12.65 -10.31
C ASP A 63 -1.60 11.35 -10.96
N LEU A 64 -2.35 10.51 -10.24
CA LEU A 64 -2.90 9.27 -10.76
C LEU A 64 -4.42 9.40 -10.96
N PRO A 65 -4.90 9.53 -12.21
CA PRO A 65 -6.32 9.71 -12.48
C PRO A 65 -7.11 8.46 -12.09
N ALA A 66 -8.38 8.66 -11.75
CA ALA A 66 -9.26 7.53 -11.48
C ALA A 66 -9.55 6.76 -12.78
N THR A 67 -9.35 5.45 -12.78
CA THR A 67 -9.58 4.62 -13.98
C THR A 67 -10.42 3.39 -13.67
N PRO A 68 -11.24 2.90 -14.61
CA PRO A 68 -12.07 1.70 -14.38
C PRO A 68 -11.25 0.42 -14.18
N SER A 69 -9.98 0.41 -14.59
CA SER A 69 -9.07 -0.73 -14.45
C SER A 69 -8.13 -0.57 -13.25
N VAL A 70 -7.93 -1.66 -12.52
CA VAL A 70 -7.01 -1.67 -11.36
C VAL A 70 -5.54 -1.75 -11.79
N GLU A 71 -5.27 -2.32 -12.96
CA GLU A 71 -3.92 -2.56 -13.52
C GLU A 71 -2.99 -1.33 -13.50
N PRO A 72 -3.37 -0.14 -14.03
CA PRO A 72 -2.50 1.02 -13.99
C PRO A 72 -2.17 1.48 -12.57
N HIS A 73 -3.07 1.25 -11.62
CA HIS A 73 -2.84 1.58 -10.22
C HIS A 73 -1.85 0.60 -9.57
N LEU A 74 -1.95 -0.68 -9.88
CA LEU A 74 -0.99 -1.69 -9.41
C LEU A 74 0.40 -1.44 -9.99
N ALA A 75 0.49 -1.09 -11.28
CA ALA A 75 1.76 -0.72 -11.92
C ALA A 75 2.38 0.54 -11.29
N ALA A 76 1.57 1.56 -10.97
CA ALA A 76 2.05 2.75 -10.28
C ALA A 76 2.56 2.45 -8.86
N ILE A 77 1.90 1.53 -8.15
CA ILE A 77 2.37 1.07 -6.83
C ILE A 77 3.71 0.35 -7.01
N ASP A 78 3.79 -0.65 -7.89
CA ASP A 78 5.02 -1.44 -8.14
C ASP A 78 6.22 -0.55 -8.52
N ALA A 79 6.01 0.43 -9.40
CA ALA A 79 7.03 1.40 -9.81
C ALA A 79 7.42 2.41 -8.70
N ASN A 80 6.84 2.32 -7.51
CA ASN A 80 6.97 3.29 -6.43
C ASN A 80 6.69 4.73 -6.88
N HIS A 81 5.59 4.95 -7.62
CA HIS A 81 5.29 6.26 -8.20
C HIS A 81 5.27 7.36 -7.12
N GLY A 82 6.04 8.44 -7.32
CA GLY A 82 6.19 9.52 -6.35
C GLY A 82 7.04 9.17 -5.11
N ALA A 83 7.65 7.98 -5.04
CA ALA A 83 8.43 7.47 -3.93
C ALA A 83 7.68 7.45 -2.57
N VAL A 84 6.37 7.18 -2.61
CA VAL A 84 5.49 7.22 -1.42
C VAL A 84 5.01 5.84 -0.95
N PHE A 85 5.19 4.77 -1.74
CA PHE A 85 4.64 3.44 -1.43
C PHE A 85 5.65 2.54 -0.74
N TRP A 86 6.89 2.51 -1.22
CA TRP A 86 7.94 1.63 -0.71
C TRP A 86 9.13 2.43 -0.16
N GLY A 87 9.72 1.96 0.94
CA GLY A 87 10.93 2.55 1.56
C GLY A 87 11.41 1.81 2.78
#